data_AF-A0A2T4STV6-F1
#
_entry.id   AF-A0A2T4STV6-F1
#
_cell.length_a   1.000
_cell.length_b   1.000
_cell.length_c   1.000
_cell.angle_alpha   90.00
_cell.angle_beta   90.00
_cell.angle_gamma   90.00
#
_symmetry.space_group_name_H-M   'P 1'
#
loop_
_entity.id
_entity.type
_entity.pdbx_description
1 polymer ?
#
loop_
_entity_poly.entity_id
_entity_poly.type
_entity_poly.pdbx_seq_one_letter_code
_entity_poly.pdbx_strand_id
1 'polypeptide(L)' 'MQLSNTVDVKYKINTNGMNTVEVARMLKENRVNGFLKYVNERSVIVAVSREDIKRNRRVMEEIINENQN' A
#
# COMPACT_ATOMS: atom_id res chain seq x y z
N MET A 1 -1.58 -3.52 15.57
CA MET A 1 -0.26 -3.67 14.89
C MET A 1 0.79 -2.99 15.76
N GLN A 2 1.88 -3.68 16.10
CA GLN A 2 3.04 -3.05 16.74
C GLN A 2 4.07 -2.69 15.67
N LEU A 3 4.41 -1.40 15.53
CA LEU A 3 5.32 -0.91 14.48
C LEU A 3 6.74 -1.49 14.59
N SER A 4 7.18 -1.91 15.78
CA SER A 4 8.48 -2.57 16.00
C SER A 4 8.61 -3.91 15.26
N ASN A 5 7.49 -4.59 14.98
CA ASN A 5 7.45 -5.91 14.34
C ASN A 5 6.97 -5.87 12.88
N THR A 6 6.87 -4.67 12.30
CA THR A 6 6.46 -4.49 10.90
C THR A 6 7.66 -4.39 9.97
N VAL A 7 7.46 -4.78 8.71
CA VAL A 7 8.45 -4.62 7.65
C VAL A 7 7.96 -3.53 6.70
N ASP A 8 8.88 -2.67 6.28
CA ASP A 8 8.60 -1.66 5.27
C ASP A 8 8.51 -2.32 3.89
N VAL A 9 7.33 -2.28 3.29
CA VAL A 9 7.05 -2.83 1.97
C VAL A 9 6.81 -1.69 0.99
N LYS A 10 7.52 -1.70 -0.13
CA LYS A 10 7.34 -0.75 -1.22
C LYS A 10 6.40 -1.34 -2.27
N TYR A 11 5.28 -0.67 -2.53
CA TYR A 11 4.39 -1.00 -3.64
C TYR A 11 4.57 0.00 -4.77
N LYS A 12 4.73 -0.49 -6.00
CA LYS A 12 4.80 0.35 -7.21
C LYS A 12 3.38 0.61 -7.70
N ILE A 13 2.84 1.78 -7.39
CA ILE A 13 1.55 2.24 -7.87
C ILE A 13 1.71 3.66 -8.38
N ASN A 14 1.06 4.01 -9.48
CA ASN A 14 1.02 5.40 -9.90
C ASN A 14 0.00 6.13 -9.00
N THR A 15 0.47 7.04 -8.17
CA THR A 15 -0.40 7.79 -7.25
C THR A 15 -1.06 8.96 -7.95
N ASN A 16 -0.70 9.28 -9.20
CA ASN A 16 -1.32 10.33 -10.03
C ASN A 16 -1.45 11.68 -9.30
N GLY A 17 -0.53 12.00 -8.38
CA GLY A 17 -0.57 13.23 -7.60
C GLY A 17 -1.47 13.19 -6.35
N MET A 18 -1.99 12.02 -5.96
CA MET A 18 -2.72 11.85 -4.70
C MET A 18 -1.88 12.25 -3.50
N ASN A 19 -2.51 12.93 -2.56
CA ASN A 19 -1.90 13.24 -1.27
C ASN A 19 -1.90 12.01 -0.34
N THR A 20 -1.15 12.10 0.77
CA THR A 20 -1.00 10.99 1.73
C THR A 20 -2.33 10.47 2.29
N VAL A 21 -3.32 11.34 2.48
CA VAL A 21 -4.64 10.96 3.02
C VAL A 21 -5.44 10.18 1.97
N GLU A 22 -5.40 10.61 0.71
CA GLU A 22 -6.06 9.94 -0.41
C GLU A 22 -5.47 8.55 -0.65
N VAL A 23 -4.14 8.44 -0.65
CA VAL A 23 -3.45 7.14 -0.76
C VAL A 23 -3.80 6.24 0.41
N ALA A 24 -3.81 6.76 1.64
CA ALA A 24 -4.19 5.97 2.81
C ALA A 24 -5.65 5.49 2.74
N ARG A 25 -6.57 6.32 2.26
CA ARG A 25 -7.97 5.95 2.02
C ARG A 25 -8.07 4.85 0.95
N MET A 26 -7.41 5.03 -0.20
CA MET A 26 -7.40 4.05 -1.29
C MET A 26 -6.88 2.69 -0.81
N LEU A 27 -5.77 2.66 -0.07
CA LEU A 27 -5.22 1.42 0.50
C LEU A 27 -6.23 0.75 1.46
N LYS A 28 -6.91 1.54 2.30
CA LYS A 28 -7.91 1.04 3.24
C LYS A 28 -9.15 0.48 2.53
N GLU A 29 -9.65 1.17 1.50
CA GLU A 29 -10.81 0.74 0.71
C GLU A 29 -10.52 -0.59 -0.01
N ASN A 30 -9.30 -0.76 -0.51
CA ASN A 30 -8.82 -2.02 -1.08
C ASN A 30 -8.42 -3.07 -0.03
N ARG A 31 -8.64 -2.80 1.27
CA ARG A 31 -8.36 -3.73 2.38
C ARG A 31 -6.88 -4.11 2.54
N VAL A 32 -5.97 -3.22 2.15
CA VAL A 32 -4.53 -3.32 2.43
C VAL A 32 -4.28 -2.95 3.89
N ASN A 33 -3.76 -3.90 4.66
CA ASN A 33 -3.48 -3.70 6.09
C ASN A 33 -2.08 -3.12 6.30
N GLY A 34 -1.96 -1.93 6.86
CA GLY A 34 -0.66 -1.38 7.23
C GLY A 34 -0.70 0.10 7.55
N PHE A 35 0.47 0.65 7.84
CA PHE A 35 0.66 2.07 8.12
C PHE A 35 1.44 2.72 6.99
N LEU A 36 0.83 3.69 6.31
CA LEU A 36 1.47 4.42 5.22
C LEU A 36 2.56 5.33 5.77
N LYS A 37 3.82 5.08 5.40
CA LYS A 37 4.98 5.86 5.86
C LYS A 37 5.42 6.90 4.85
N TYR A 38 5.29 6.59 3.56
CA TYR A 38 5.79 7.46 2.51
C TYR A 38 4.99 7.30 1.22
N VAL A 39 4.79 8.42 0.53
CA VAL A 39 4.12 8.49 -0.77
C VAL A 39 5.04 9.22 -1.73
N ASN A 40 5.23 8.64 -2.91
CA ASN A 40 5.74 9.36 -4.07
C ASN A 40 4.83 9.12 -5.27
N GLU A 41 5.13 9.80 -6.38
CA GLU A 41 4.32 9.75 -7.61
C GLU A 41 4.16 8.34 -8.19
N ARG A 42 5.14 7.44 -7.96
CA ARG A 42 5.20 6.12 -8.64
C ARG A 42 5.22 4.92 -7.68
N SER A 43 5.10 5.15 -6.39
CA SER A 43 5.19 4.13 -5.35
C SER A 43 4.85 4.68 -3.97
N VAL A 44 4.50 3.75 -3.08
CA VAL A 44 4.20 4.02 -1.68
C VAL A 44 4.97 3.04 -0.80
N ILE A 45 5.35 3.47 0.40
CA ILE A 45 5.97 2.61 1.41
C ILE A 45 5.00 2.46 2.57
N VAL A 46 4.67 1.21 2.88
CA VAL A 46 3.73 0.84 3.93
C VAL A 46 4.45 -0.07 4.92
N ALA A 47 4.39 0.26 6.21
CA ALA A 47 4.76 -0.66 7.28
C ALA A 47 3.67 -1.71 7.44
N VAL A 48 4.03 -2.97 7.22
CA VAL A 48 3.10 -4.11 7.16
C VAL A 48 3.53 -5.19 8.15
N SER A 49 2.57 -5.77 8.88
CA SER A 49 2.82 -6.96 9.71
C SER A 49 3.25 -8.12 8.84
N ARG A 50 4.19 -8.97 9.29
CA ARG A 50 4.69 -10.10 8.49
C ARG A 50 3.58 -11.03 7.97
N GLU A 51 2.52 -11.21 8.75
CA GLU A 51 1.35 -12.03 8.41
C GLU A 51 0.54 -11.45 7.24
N ASP A 52 0.47 -10.13 7.13
CA ASP A 52 -0.33 -9.41 6.12
C ASP A 52 0.42 -9.26 4.78
N ILE A 53 1.75 -9.47 4.73
CA ILE A 53 2.56 -9.23 3.52
C ILE A 53 2.01 -9.99 2.31
N LYS A 54 1.73 -11.29 2.46
CA LYS A 54 1.28 -12.12 1.34
C LYS A 54 -0.12 -11.72 0.85
N ARG A 55 -1.01 -11.36 1.78
CA ARG A 55 -2.37 -10.92 1.47
C ARG A 55 -2.34 -9.56 0.76
N ASN A 56 -1.65 -8.59 1.33
CA ASN A 56 -1.52 -7.24 0.77
C ASN A 56 -0.87 -7.26 -0.61
N ARG A 57 0.14 -8.12 -0.83
CA ARG A 57 0.78 -8.25 -2.14
C ARG A 57 -0.23 -8.66 -3.23
N ARG A 58 -1.08 -9.65 -2.97
CA ARG A 58 -2.11 -10.08 -3.93
C ARG A 58 -3.10 -8.96 -4.24
N VAL A 59 -3.60 -8.30 -3.20
CA VAL A 59 -4.51 -7.15 -3.33
C VAL A 59 -3.86 -6.04 -4.17
N MET A 60 -2.60 -5.71 -3.91
CA MET A 60 -1.89 -4.68 -4.67
C MET A 60 -1.64 -5.09 -6.12
N GLU A 61 -1.39 -6.36 -6.39
CA GLU A 61 -1.29 -6.90 -7.77
C GLU A 61 -2.63 -6.76 -8.51
N GLU A 62 -3.76 -7.01 -7.84
CA GLU A 62 -5.11 -6.80 -8.41
C GLU A 62 -5.36 -5.31 -8.75
N ILE A 63 -5.08 -4.39 -7.81
CA ILE A 63 -5.23 -2.94 -8.03
C ILE A 63 -4.39 -2.46 -9.22
N ILE A 64 -3.15 -2.93 -9.33
CA ILE A 64 -2.25 -2.53 -10.42
C ILE A 64 -2.79 -3.01 -11.76
N ASN A 65 -3.33 -4.22 -11.83
CA ASN A 65 -3.89 -4.79 -13.05
C ASN A 65 -5.20 -4.09 -13.46
N GLU A 66 -6.06 -3.70 -12.51
CA GLU A 66 -7.28 -2.96 -12.79
C GLU A 66 -7.00 -1.56 -13.40
N ASN A 67 -5.93 -0.90 -12.98
CA ASN A 67 -5.51 0.40 -13.53
C ASN A 67 -4.85 0.32 -14.92
N GLN A 68 -4.68 -0.88 -15.49
CA GLN A 68 -4.09 -1.09 -16.82
C GLN A 68 -5.15 -1.34 -17.91
N ASN A 69 -6.43 -1.49 -17.55
CA ASN A 69 -7.57 -1.64 -18.46
C ASN A 69 -8.35 -0.32 -18.61
#